data_AF-U5NAY0-F1
#
_entry.id   AF-U5NAY0-F1
#
_cell.length_a   1.000
_cell.length_b   1.000
_cell.length_c   1.000
_cell.angle_alpha   90.00
_cell.angle_beta   90.00
_cell.angle_gamma   90.00
#
_symmetry.space_group_name_H-M   'P 1'
#
loop_
_entity.id
_entity.type
_entity.pdbx_description
1 polymer ?
#
loop_
_entity_poly.entity_id
_entity_poly.type
_entity_poly.pdbx_seq_one_letter_code
_entity_poly.pdbx_strand_id
1 'polypeptide(L)'
;MPSNETLVYRTKSNAIDYKFQFVTTPNGTERAYIVSQPSYQGRPTDAHSTHRYYDSARDQHYICFDPEPRSRDTIKKIASQWAENTESFRREGKRF
;
A
#
# COMPACT_ATOMS: atom_id res chain seq x y z
N MET A 1 -22.84 -4.19 -2.39
CA MET A 1 -21.74 -3.30 -2.85
C MET A 1 -20.50 -3.67 -2.07
N PRO A 2 -19.33 -3.94 -2.69
CA PRO A 2 -18.10 -4.09 -1.92
C PRO A 2 -17.88 -2.80 -1.12
N SER A 3 -17.65 -2.93 0.18
CA SER A 3 -17.42 -1.81 1.07
C SER A 3 -16.05 -1.20 0.76
N ASN A 4 -16.07 -0.04 0.11
CA ASN A 4 -14.88 0.76 -0.17
C ASN A 4 -14.52 1.55 1.09
N GLU A 5 -13.81 0.89 2.01
CA GLU A 5 -13.26 1.55 3.19
C GLU A 5 -11.96 2.27 2.81
N THR A 6 -11.79 3.50 3.28
CA THR A 6 -10.58 4.29 3.05
C THR A 6 -9.87 4.55 4.37
N LEU A 7 -8.55 4.43 4.39
CA LEU A 7 -7.71 4.80 5.53
C LEU A 7 -6.68 5.85 5.09
N VAL A 8 -6.57 6.90 5.88
CA VAL A 8 -5.43 7.81 5.83
C VAL A 8 -4.49 7.40 6.97
N TYR A 9 -3.28 7.00 6.61
CA TYR A 9 -2.24 6.64 7.56
C TYR A 9 -1.15 7.71 7.55
N ARG A 10 -0.94 8.33 8.72
CA ARG A 10 0.19 9.23 8.95
C ARG A 10 1.35 8.43 9.54
N THR A 11 2.50 8.52 8.89
CA THR A 11 3.71 7.82 9.32
C THR A 11 4.18 8.28 10.70
N LYS A 12 4.86 7.42 11.46
CA LYS A 12 5.32 7.71 12.83
C LYS A 12 6.27 8.89 12.94
N SER A 13 7.01 9.20 11.87
CA SER A 13 7.81 10.44 11.80
C SER A 13 6.96 11.71 11.65
N ASN A 14 5.62 11.59 11.66
CA ASN A 14 4.63 12.65 11.48
C ASN A 14 4.83 13.51 10.23
N ALA A 15 5.57 12.99 9.24
CA ALA A 15 6.02 13.79 8.11
C ALA A 15 5.05 13.73 6.93
N ILE A 16 4.42 12.57 6.68
CA ILE A 16 3.71 12.30 5.42
C ILE A 16 2.49 11.39 5.62
N ASP A 17 1.44 11.69 4.85
CA ASP A 17 0.23 10.87 4.71
C ASP A 17 0.28 9.92 3.52
N TYR A 18 -0.23 8.73 3.76
CA TYR A 18 -0.56 7.74 2.76
C TYR A 18 -2.06 7.47 2.82
N LYS A 19 -2.71 7.35 1.65
CA LYS A 19 -4.14 7.06 1.56
C LYS A 19 -4.34 5.73 0.86
N PHE A 20 -5.12 4.86 1.50
CA PHE A 20 -5.43 3.53 0.99
C PHE A 20 -6.94 3.33 0.84
N GLN A 21 -7.33 2.56 -0.16
CA GLN A 21 -8.67 2.04 -0.34
C GLN A 21 -8.62 0.52 -0.23
N PHE A 22 -9.42 -0.05 0.68
CA PHE A 22 -9.48 -1.49 0.89
C PHE A 22 -10.64 -2.10 0.12
N VAL A 23 -10.34 -3.14 -0.65
CA VAL A 23 -11.30 -3.80 -1.53
C VAL A 23 -11.22 -5.30 -1.32
N THR A 24 -12.38 -5.91 -1.05
CA THR A 24 -12.55 -7.36 -1.12
C THR A 24 -12.69 -7.75 -2.58
N THR A 25 -11.82 -8.64 -3.05
CA THR A 25 -11.84 -9.17 -4.41
C THR A 25 -12.93 -10.25 -4.55
N PRO A 26 -13.32 -10.64 -5.78
CA PRO A 26 -14.30 -11.70 -5.98
C PRO A 26 -13.91 -13.08 -5.41
N ASN A 27 -12.62 -13.31 -5.16
CA ASN A 27 -12.12 -14.58 -4.59
C ASN A 27 -12.06 -14.54 -3.03
N GLY A 28 -12.50 -13.45 -2.41
CA GLY A 28 -12.50 -13.26 -0.95
C GLY A 28 -11.17 -12.80 -0.35
N THR A 29 -10.18 -12.40 -1.16
CA THR A 29 -8.97 -11.73 -0.68
C THR A 29 -9.20 -10.23 -0.50
N GLU A 30 -8.33 -9.61 0.28
CA GLU A 30 -8.39 -8.22 0.68
C GLU A 30 -7.17 -7.49 0.11
N ARG A 31 -7.40 -6.45 -0.68
CA ARG A 31 -6.34 -5.64 -1.29
C ARG A 31 -6.38 -4.22 -0.77
N ALA A 32 -5.20 -3.63 -0.53
CA ALA A 32 -5.02 -2.23 -0.24
C ALA A 32 -4.53 -1.49 -1.49
N TYR A 33 -5.44 -0.81 -2.17
CA TYR A 33 -5.13 0.08 -3.28
C TYR A 33 -4.57 1.39 -2.75
N ILE A 34 -3.50 1.86 -3.38
CA ILE A 34 -2.82 3.11 -3.02
C ILE A 34 -3.52 4.24 -3.75
N VAL A 35 -4.22 5.08 -3.00
CA VAL A 35 -4.94 6.25 -3.51
C VAL A 35 -4.03 7.48 -3.55
N SER A 36 -3.15 7.62 -2.55
CA SER A 36 -2.17 8.69 -2.50
C SER A 36 -0.93 8.26 -1.71
N GLN A 37 0.23 8.70 -2.18
CA GLN A 37 1.54 8.52 -1.55
C GLN A 37 2.48 9.65 -2.01
N PRO A 38 3.54 9.97 -1.25
CA PRO A 38 4.61 10.85 -1.72
C PRO A 38 5.39 10.22 -2.88
N SER A 39 6.16 11.07 -3.57
CA SER A 39 7.15 10.60 -4.56
C SER A 39 8.29 9.84 -3.87
N TYR A 40 8.92 8.92 -4.61
CA TYR A 40 10.09 8.17 -4.12
C TYR A 40 11.39 9.00 -4.07
N GLN A 41 11.34 10.32 -4.28
CA GLN A 41 12.51 11.21 -4.30
C GLN A 41 13.67 10.74 -5.19
N GLY A 42 13.36 10.35 -6.43
CA GLY A 42 14.36 9.88 -7.40
C GLY A 42 14.85 8.45 -7.19
N ARG A 43 14.26 7.72 -6.23
CA ARG A 43 14.54 6.29 -6.02
C ARG A 43 13.71 5.41 -6.96
N PRO A 44 14.12 4.14 -7.16
CA PRO A 44 13.40 3.20 -8.00
C PRO A 44 11.93 3.09 -7.61
N THR A 45 11.08 3.03 -8.62
CA THR A 45 9.62 2.94 -8.48
C THR A 45 9.07 1.59 -8.91
N ASP A 46 9.95 0.64 -9.22
CA ASP A 46 9.60 -0.69 -9.72
C ASP A 46 8.88 -1.53 -8.66
N ALA A 47 8.13 -2.54 -9.13
CA ALA A 47 7.31 -3.38 -8.27
C ALA A 47 8.13 -4.15 -7.23
N HIS A 48 9.36 -4.55 -7.57
CA HIS A 48 10.22 -5.33 -6.69
C HIS A 48 10.78 -4.47 -5.56
N SER A 49 11.25 -3.26 -5.86
CA SER A 49 11.77 -2.32 -4.84
C SER A 49 10.67 -1.72 -3.96
N THR A 50 9.45 -1.60 -4.47
CA THR A 50 8.37 -0.86 -3.78
C THR A 50 7.27 -1.75 -3.23
N HIS A 51 7.27 -3.05 -3.52
CA HIS A 51 6.22 -3.99 -3.13
C HIS A 51 4.82 -3.51 -3.53
N ARG A 52 4.69 -2.98 -4.74
CA ARG A 52 3.42 -2.56 -5.35
C ARG A 52 3.18 -3.31 -6.63
N TYR A 53 1.97 -3.81 -6.82
CA TYR A 53 1.50 -4.32 -8.10
C TYR A 53 0.54 -3.36 -8.76
N TYR A 54 0.51 -3.41 -10.09
CA TYR A 54 -0.41 -2.63 -10.89
C TYR A 54 -1.62 -3.48 -11.27
N ASP A 55 -2.81 -3.01 -10.94
CA ASP A 55 -4.06 -3.58 -11.40
C ASP A 55 -4.52 -2.84 -12.64
N SER A 56 -4.32 -3.44 -13.82
CA SER A 56 -4.69 -2.85 -15.10
C SER A 56 -6.20 -2.70 -15.29
N ALA A 57 -7.02 -3.49 -14.58
CA ALA A 57 -8.48 -3.36 -14.66
C ALA A 57 -9.00 -2.16 -13.86
N ARG A 58 -8.21 -1.67 -12.89
CA ARG A 58 -8.54 -0.51 -12.05
C ARG A 58 -7.66 0.71 -12.30
N ASP A 59 -6.68 0.59 -13.19
CA ASP A 59 -5.68 1.62 -13.47
C ASP A 59 -4.97 2.12 -12.20
N GLN A 60 -4.71 1.22 -11.24
CA GLN A 60 -4.29 1.61 -9.90
C GLN A 60 -3.30 0.62 -9.27
N HIS A 61 -2.36 1.16 -8.50
CA HIS A 61 -1.42 0.34 -7.72
C HIS A 61 -2.05 -0.17 -6.42
N TYR A 62 -1.68 -1.37 -6.02
CA TYR A 62 -2.02 -1.96 -4.72
C TYR A 62 -0.79 -2.61 -4.08
N ILE A 63 -0.84 -2.79 -2.77
CA ILE A 63 0.27 -3.38 -2.02
C ILE A 63 0.36 -4.87 -2.32
N CYS A 64 1.55 -5.33 -2.73
CA CYS A 64 1.85 -6.73 -2.94
C CYS A 64 2.06 -7.42 -1.57
N PHE A 65 1.33 -8.50 -1.32
CA PHE A 65 1.54 -9.36 -0.18
C PHE A 65 1.17 -10.80 -0.54
N ASP A 66 2.06 -11.75 -0.24
CA ASP A 66 1.88 -13.17 -0.53
C ASP A 66 2.04 -14.01 0.75
N PRO A 67 1.06 -14.87 1.11
CA PRO A 67 -0.23 -15.05 0.44
C PRO A 67 -1.14 -13.82 0.58
N GLU A 68 -2.01 -13.58 -0.42
CA GLU A 68 -2.98 -12.47 -0.34
C GLU A 68 -3.84 -12.61 0.93
N PRO A 69 -3.92 -11.57 1.78
CA PRO A 69 -4.68 -11.65 3.03
C PRO A 69 -6.17 -11.75 2.73
N ARG A 70 -6.91 -12.48 3.58
CA ARG A 70 -8.39 -12.60 3.51
C ARG A 70 -9.10 -11.88 4.65
N SER A 71 -8.36 -11.06 5.41
CA SER A 71 -8.88 -10.32 6.57
C SER A 71 -8.66 -8.83 6.37
N ARG A 72 -9.73 -8.05 6.57
CA ARG A 72 -9.72 -6.59 6.47
C ARG A 72 -8.76 -5.96 7.48
N ASP A 73 -8.66 -6.54 8.68
CA ASP A 73 -7.73 -6.06 9.72
C ASP A 73 -6.28 -6.38 9.38
N THR A 74 -6.03 -7.53 8.75
CA THR A 74 -4.69 -7.92 8.33
C THR A 74 -4.19 -7.00 7.22
N ILE A 75 -4.99 -6.73 6.18
CA ILE A 75 -4.57 -5.84 5.09
C ILE A 75 -4.36 -4.40 5.56
N LYS A 76 -5.11 -3.91 6.55
CA LYS A 76 -4.88 -2.60 7.17
C LYS A 76 -3.52 -2.53 7.87
N LYS A 77 -3.16 -3.57 8.63
CA LYS A 77 -1.84 -3.65 9.28
C LYS A 77 -0.71 -3.69 8.25
N ILE A 78 -0.87 -4.47 7.19
CA ILE A 78 0.08 -4.53 6.07
C ILE A 78 0.21 -3.15 5.42
N ALA A 79 -0.90 -2.45 5.17
CA ALA A 79 -0.87 -1.11 4.57
C ALA A 79 -0.12 -0.09 5.42
N SER A 80 -0.37 -0.07 6.73
CA SER A 80 0.37 0.80 7.66
C SER A 80 1.86 0.45 7.69
N GLN A 81 2.22 -0.84 7.74
CA GLN A 81 3.63 -1.26 7.75
C GLN A 81 4.33 -0.92 6.43
N TRP A 82 3.64 -1.10 5.31
CA TRP A 82 4.14 -0.73 3.99
C TRP A 82 4.41 0.77 3.89
N ALA A 83 3.55 1.63 4.47
CA ALA A 83 3.76 3.07 4.52
C ALA A 83 5.02 3.45 5.31
N GLU A 84 5.22 2.85 6.49
CA GLU A 84 6.42 3.05 7.32
C GLU A 84 7.71 2.64 6.60
N ASN A 85 7.66 1.49 5.93
CA ASN A 85 8.78 0.98 5.18
C ASN A 85 9.07 1.83 3.93
N THR A 86 8.02 2.23 3.21
CA THR A 86 8.11 3.13 2.05
C THR A 86 8.71 4.46 2.44
N GLU A 87 8.36 4.99 3.60
CA GLU A 87 8.93 6.23 4.11
C GLU A 87 10.43 6.08 4.43
N SER A 88 10.81 4.96 5.06
CA SER A 88 12.22 4.63 5.32
C SER A 88 13.01 4.46 4.02
N PHE A 89 12.43 3.79 3.02
CA PHE A 89 13.04 3.65 1.70
C PHE A 89 13.19 5.00 1.00
N ARG A 90 12.14 5.82 1.00
CA ARG A 90 12.15 7.16 0.39
C ARG A 90 13.23 8.05 1.00
N ARG A 91 13.32 8.10 2.33
CA ARG A 91 14.30 8.94 3.05
C ARG A 91 15.71 8.39 2.97
N GLU A 92 15.89 7.11 3.30
CA GLU A 92 17.20 6.54 3.61
C GLU A 92 17.69 5.53 2.56
N GLY A 93 16.80 5.04 1.69
CA GLY A 93 17.11 4.00 0.71
C GLY A 93 17.07 2.58 1.28
N LYS A 94 16.56 2.41 2.50
CA LYS A 94 16.44 1.10 3.16
C LYS A 94 15.41 0.22 2.43
N ARG A 95 15.85 -0.92 1.91
CA ARG A 95 15.00 -1.91 1.24
C ARG A 95 14.16 -2.69 2.25
N PHE A 96 13.02 -3.20 1.82
CA PHE A 96 12.06 -3.98 2.58
C PHE A 96 11.23 -4.83 1.65
#